data_AF-A0A226QRW4-F1
#
_entry.id   AF-A0A226QRW4-F1
#
_cell.length_a   1.000
_cell.length_b   1.000
_cell.length_c   1.000
_cell.angle_alpha   90.00
_cell.angle_beta   90.00
_cell.angle_gamma   90.00
#
_symmetry.space_group_name_H-M   'P 1'
#
loop_
_entity.id
_entity.type
_entity.pdbx_description
1 polymer ?
#
loop_
_entity_poly.entity_id
_entity_poly.type
_entity_poly.pdbx_seq_one_letter_code
_entity_poly.pdbx_strand_id
1 'polypeptide(L)'
;MLRSILVIITIPLVVIHFAILYFWVFDWRKLVTQVGLISWIGSIILGVLVYFAYRKFIKNQKFTVVSRKVLFSSTLMTIVLGVLALVIEAITSSMP
;
A
#
# COMPACT_ATOMS: atom_id res chain seq x y z
N MET A 1 9.06 -14.27 19.11
CA MET A 1 8.94 -14.93 17.79
C MET A 1 8.02 -14.17 16.83
N LEU A 2 6.73 -13.94 17.13
CA LEU A 2 5.81 -13.26 16.19
C LEU A 2 6.16 -11.80 15.84
N ARG A 3 6.76 -11.03 16.75
CA ARG A 3 7.20 -9.65 16.48
C ARG A 3 8.30 -9.61 15.41
N SER A 4 9.21 -10.58 15.41
CA SER A 4 10.21 -10.74 14.35
C SER A 4 9.58 -11.15 13.03
N ILE A 5 8.54 -11.99 13.04
CA ILE A 5 7.80 -12.38 11.82
C ILE A 5 7.11 -11.16 11.19
N LEU A 6 6.50 -10.28 12.00
CA LEU A 6 5.90 -9.04 11.52
C LEU A 6 6.94 -8.11 10.87
N VAL A 7 8.13 -7.97 11.47
CA VAL A 7 9.24 -7.20 10.91
C VAL A 7 9.72 -7.83 9.58
N ILE A 8 9.86 -9.15 9.53
CA ILE A 8 10.27 -9.88 8.33
C ILE A 8 9.25 -9.71 7.18
N ILE A 9 7.95 -9.56 7.47
CA ILE A 9 6.92 -9.33 6.45
C ILE A 9 6.82 -7.84 6.05
N THR A 10 7.04 -6.92 6.98
CA THR A 10 6.94 -5.48 6.70
C THR A 10 8.09 -4.94 5.88
N ILE A 11 9.32 -5.45 6.06
CA ILE A 11 10.49 -5.04 5.26
C ILE A 11 10.26 -5.25 3.74
N PRO A 12 9.94 -6.45 3.25
CA PRO A 12 9.68 -6.66 1.82
C PRO A 12 8.45 -5.90 1.35
N LEU A 13 7.43 -5.71 2.19
CA LEU A 13 6.28 -4.88 1.85
C LEU A 13 6.70 -3.42 1.59
N VAL A 14 7.57 -2.86 2.42
CA VAL A 14 8.12 -1.50 2.23
C VAL A 14 8.93 -1.43 0.93
N VAL A 15 9.76 -2.43 0.64
CA VAL A 15 10.53 -2.48 -0.63
C VAL A 15 9.59 -2.52 -1.84
N ILE A 16 8.50 -3.29 -1.78
CA ILE A 16 7.48 -3.33 -2.83
C ILE A 16 6.83 -1.94 -3.02
N HIS A 17 6.51 -1.23 -1.94
CA HIS A 17 5.94 0.12 -2.03
C HIS A 17 6.93 1.11 -2.65
N PHE A 18 8.21 1.06 -2.31
CA PHE A 18 9.24 1.90 -2.94
C PHE A 18 9.46 1.55 -4.41
N ALA A 19 9.40 0.27 -4.78
CA ALA A 19 9.48 -0.16 -6.18
C ALA A 19 8.28 0.35 -7.00
N ILE A 20 7.06 0.26 -6.44
CA ILE A 20 5.86 0.85 -7.04
C ILE A 20 6.04 2.36 -7.22
N LEU A 21 6.53 3.05 -6.19
CA LEU A 21 6.76 4.50 -6.23
C LEU A 21 7.83 4.90 -7.26
N TYR A 22 8.90 4.12 -7.39
CA TYR A 22 9.91 4.31 -8.42
C TYR A 22 9.32 4.16 -9.82
N PHE A 23 8.60 3.05 -10.09
CA PHE A 23 7.95 2.87 -11.39
C PHE A 23 6.89 3.93 -11.64
N TRP A 24 6.24 4.46 -10.61
CA TRP A 24 5.27 5.52 -10.72
C TRP A 24 5.91 6.83 -11.22
N VAL A 25 7.09 7.19 -10.73
CA VAL A 25 7.81 8.42 -11.12
C VAL A 25 8.52 8.27 -12.47
N PHE A 26 9.17 7.13 -12.72
CA PHE A 26 10.06 6.97 -13.87
C PHE A 26 9.40 6.31 -15.09
N ASP A 27 8.45 5.40 -14.89
CA ASP A 27 7.91 4.57 -15.97
C ASP A 27 6.50 4.05 -15.65
N TRP A 28 5.57 4.98 -15.47
CA TRP A 28 4.21 4.69 -14.96
C TRP A 28 3.45 3.68 -15.83
N ARG A 29 3.79 3.56 -17.12
CA ARG A 29 3.20 2.58 -18.04
C ARG A 29 3.46 1.15 -17.58
N LYS A 30 4.60 0.86 -16.94
CA LYS A 30 4.91 -0.47 -16.39
C LYS A 30 3.97 -0.87 -15.25
N LEU A 31 3.40 0.09 -14.51
CA LEU A 31 2.45 -0.19 -13.44
C LEU A 31 1.08 -0.64 -13.95
N VAL A 32 0.70 -0.23 -15.16
CA VAL A 32 -0.58 -0.60 -15.79
C VAL A 32 -0.46 -1.90 -16.61
N THR A 33 0.73 -2.51 -16.65
CA THR A 33 0.91 -3.84 -17.27
C THR A 33 0.34 -4.93 -16.37
N GLN A 34 0.11 -6.12 -16.95
CA GLN A 34 -0.37 -7.28 -16.19
C GLN A 34 0.52 -7.61 -14.98
N VAL A 35 1.84 -7.46 -15.11
CA VAL A 35 2.80 -7.67 -14.01
C VAL A 35 2.68 -6.57 -12.94
N GLY A 36 2.51 -5.32 -13.36
CA GLY A 36 2.27 -4.19 -12.45
C GLY A 36 0.99 -4.35 -11.66
N LEU A 37 -0.10 -4.75 -12.31
CA LEU A 37 -1.40 -5.02 -11.68
C LEU A 37 -1.32 -6.18 -10.68
N ILE A 38 -0.60 -7.26 -11.00
CA ILE A 38 -0.35 -8.37 -10.06
C ILE A 38 0.43 -7.87 -8.84
N SER A 39 1.40 -6.97 -9.02
CA SER A 39 2.15 -6.35 -7.91
C SER A 39 1.24 -5.50 -7.01
N TRP A 40 0.34 -4.72 -7.61
CA TRP A 40 -0.68 -3.95 -6.88
C TRP A 40 -1.61 -4.84 -6.05
N ILE A 41 -2.18 -5.87 -6.66
CA ILE A 41 -3.08 -6.81 -5.97
C ILE A 41 -2.32 -7.55 -4.85
N GLY A 42 -1.10 -7.99 -5.13
CA GLY A 42 -0.23 -8.66 -4.15
C GLY A 42 0.07 -7.77 -2.94
N SER A 43 0.38 -6.49 -3.16
CA SER A 43 0.63 -5.52 -2.09
C SER A 43 -0.61 -5.30 -1.21
N ILE A 44 -1.80 -5.20 -1.82
CA ILE A 44 -3.07 -5.05 -1.10
C ILE A 44 -3.34 -6.28 -0.23
N ILE A 45 -3.20 -7.49 -0.78
CA ILE A 45 -3.41 -8.74 -0.03
C ILE A 45 -2.41 -8.84 1.13
N LEU A 46 -1.14 -8.52 0.91
CA LEU A 46 -0.13 -8.51 1.97
C LEU A 46 -0.47 -7.49 3.07
N GLY A 47 -0.90 -6.28 2.68
CA GLY A 47 -1.31 -5.23 3.62
C GLY A 47 -2.49 -5.68 4.50
N VAL A 48 -3.47 -6.36 3.91
CA VAL A 48 -4.62 -6.93 4.64
C VAL A 48 -4.17 -8.03 5.59
N LEU A 49 -3.26 -8.93 5.17
CA LEU A 49 -2.71 -9.99 6.02
C LEU A 49 -1.93 -9.41 7.21
N VAL A 50 -1.11 -8.38 6.97
CA VAL A 50 -0.40 -7.66 8.04
C VAL A 50 -1.39 -7.01 8.99
N TYR A 51 -2.47 -6.39 8.49
CA TYR A 51 -3.52 -5.82 9.33
C TYR A 51 -4.20 -6.85 10.22
N PHE A 52 -4.56 -8.03 9.69
CA PHE A 52 -5.15 -9.11 10.49
C PHE A 52 -4.16 -9.68 11.51
N ALA A 53 -2.89 -9.85 11.13
CA ALA A 53 -1.84 -10.29 12.06
C ALA A 53 -1.63 -9.29 13.20
N TYR A 54 -1.60 -8.00 12.86
CA TYR A 54 -1.51 -6.89 13.82
C TYR A 54 -2.73 -6.85 14.76
N ARG A 55 -3.94 -7.03 14.20
CA ARG A 55 -5.21 -7.11 14.95
C ARG A 55 -5.22 -8.29 15.93
N LYS A 56 -4.71 -9.46 15.52
CA LYS A 56 -4.60 -10.65 16.37
C LYS A 56 -3.55 -10.47 17.49
N PHE A 57 -2.49 -9.72 17.23
CA PHE A 57 -1.42 -9.43 18.20
C PHE A 57 -1.83 -8.40 19.28
N ILE A 58 -2.82 -7.54 19.00
CA ILE A 58 -3.20 -6.38 19.85
C ILE A 58 -4.48 -6.61 20.64
N LYS A 59 -4.97 -7.86 20.69
CA LYS A 59 -6.01 -8.27 21.63
C LYS A 59 -5.59 -8.10 23.12
N ASN A 60 -4.33 -7.73 23.38
CA ASN A 60 -3.75 -7.51 24.71
C ASN A 60 -3.63 -6.01 25.13
N GLN A 61 -4.70 -5.23 24.99
CA GLN A 61 -4.96 -3.94 25.69
C GLN A 61 -4.55 -2.56 25.07
N LYS A 62 -4.20 -2.40 23.79
CA LYS A 62 -3.94 -1.04 23.20
C LYS A 62 -4.62 -0.75 21.86
N PHE A 63 -5.81 -1.31 21.64
CA PHE A 63 -6.47 -1.36 20.33
C PHE A 63 -6.96 -0.01 19.79
N THR A 64 -7.27 0.98 20.64
CA THR A 64 -8.00 2.19 20.20
C THR A 64 -7.14 3.24 19.50
N VAL A 65 -5.91 3.47 19.94
CA VAL A 65 -5.09 4.57 19.41
C VAL A 65 -4.36 4.17 18.12
N VAL A 66 -3.83 2.94 18.05
CA VAL A 66 -3.02 2.51 16.90
C VAL A 66 -3.89 2.13 15.71
N SER A 67 -5.03 1.46 15.93
CA SER A 67 -5.97 1.17 14.83
C SER A 67 -6.49 2.46 14.19
N ARG A 68 -6.76 3.50 14.99
CA ARG A 68 -7.16 4.81 14.50
C ARG A 68 -6.06 5.46 13.66
N LYS A 69 -4.79 5.41 14.08
CA LYS A 69 -3.66 5.92 13.29
C LYS A 69 -3.47 5.14 11.98
N VAL A 70 -3.57 3.81 12.02
CA VAL A 70 -3.41 2.95 10.84
C VAL A 70 -4.56 3.16 9.86
N LEU A 71 -5.80 3.23 10.34
CA LEU A 71 -6.96 3.56 9.50
C LEU A 71 -6.81 4.94 8.88
N PHE A 72 -6.44 5.94 9.68
CA PHE A 72 -6.25 7.30 9.17
C PHE A 72 -5.14 7.38 8.12
N SER A 73 -4.01 6.71 8.36
CA SER A 73 -2.90 6.64 7.41
C SER A 73 -3.28 5.91 6.13
N SER A 74 -4.04 4.81 6.23
CA SER A 74 -4.51 4.03 5.08
C SER A 74 -5.51 4.83 4.25
N THR A 75 -6.49 5.47 4.90
CA THR A 75 -7.45 6.35 4.23
C THR A 75 -6.77 7.53 3.56
N LEU A 76 -5.80 8.17 4.23
CA LEU A 76 -5.03 9.27 3.66
C LEU A 76 -4.24 8.82 2.43
N MET A 77 -3.57 7.66 2.51
CA MET A 77 -2.86 7.06 1.38
C MET A 77 -3.82 6.82 0.19
N THR A 78 -5.01 6.26 0.43
CA THR A 78 -6.00 6.02 -0.61
C THR A 78 -6.50 7.32 -1.25
N ILE A 79 -6.72 8.38 -0.46
CA ILE A 79 -7.10 9.70 -0.99
C ILE A 79 -6.01 10.25 -1.90
N VAL A 80 -4.75 10.19 -1.46
CA VAL A 80 -3.61 10.65 -2.26
C VAL A 80 -3.51 9.86 -3.57
N LEU A 81 -3.62 8.54 -3.51
CA LEU A 81 -3.62 7.69 -4.71
C LEU A 81 -4.78 8.02 -5.66
N GLY A 82 -5.97 8.29 -5.13
CA GLY A 82 -7.14 8.69 -5.92
C GLY A 82 -6.93 10.03 -6.62
N VAL A 83 -6.38 11.04 -5.93
CA VAL A 83 -6.05 12.34 -6.53
C VAL A 83 -5.01 12.17 -7.63
N LEU A 84 -3.97 11.37 -7.39
CA LEU A 84 -2.93 11.09 -8.37
C LEU A 84 -3.49 10.38 -9.62
N ALA A 85 -4.44 9.47 -9.44
CA ALA A 85 -5.12 8.80 -10.56
C ALA A 85 -5.90 9.80 -11.43
N LEU A 86 -6.64 10.73 -10.81
CA LEU A 86 -7.36 11.78 -11.54
C LEU A 86 -6.41 12.72 -12.30
N VAL A 87 -5.25 13.03 -11.73
CA VAL A 87 -4.23 13.84 -12.40
C VAL A 87 -3.68 13.11 -13.63
N ILE A 88 -3.38 11.82 -13.52
CA ILE A 88 -2.93 11.01 -14.64
C ILE A 88 -4.01 10.97 -15.73
N GLU A 89 -5.27 10.71 -15.35
CA GLU A 89 -6.38 10.67 -16.29
C GLU A 89 -6.57 12.02 -17.02
N ALA A 90 -6.47 13.14 -16.30
CA ALA A 90 -6.51 14.48 -16.89
C ALA A 90 -5.36 14.74 -17.87
N ILE A 91 -4.13 14.32 -17.54
CA ILE A 91 -2.97 14.46 -18.45
C ILE A 91 -3.11 13.53 -19.66
N THR A 92 -3.61 12.32 -19.48
CA THR A 92 -3.71 11.32 -20.56
C THR A 92 -4.86 11.66 -21.51
N SER A 93 -5.99 12.16 -21.00
CA SER A 93 -7.12 12.61 -21.82
C SER A 93 -6.85 13.91 -22.58
N SER A 94 -5.84 14.68 -22.18
CA SER A 94 -5.39 15.89 -22.87
C SER A 94 -4.25 15.66 -23.87
N MET A 95 -3.74 14.42 -23.96
CA MET A 95 -2.90 14.02 -25.08
C MET A 95 -3.79 13.72 -26.30
N PRO A 96 -3.51 14.33 -27.47
CA PRO A 96 -4.24 14.07 -28.72
C PRO A 96 -3.94 12.68 -29.30
#